data_AF-G4CU83-F1
#
_entry.id   AF-G4CU83-F1
#
_cell.length_a   1.000
_cell.length_b   1.000
_cell.length_c   1.000
_cell.angle_alpha   90.00
_cell.angle_beta   90.00
_cell.angle_gamma   90.00
#
_symmetry.space_group_name_H-M   'P 1'
#
loop_
_entity.id
_entity.type
_entity.pdbx_description
1 polymer ?
#
loop_
_entity_poly.entity_id
_entity_poly.type
_entity_poly.pdbx_seq_one_letter_code
_entity_poly.pdbx_strand_id
1 'polypeptide(L)'
;MGRRMMKFFELADALQPAVPGGLSRAPYLRELISMFTNVTEAEWATRNDPSTLPSDSTLESMASRDSAFTKKLAKAITARWGIKNFVTVLDELELETQQLITDNIAAYGEQVRLDHFPADVARLLVEIVHAKASTDHGKQQVLTQIAIQAARVKYEKLVVARSRGCTECRTPLRVIAHGHQADSYEMVFLDADGDEYGPDDFAALCKPCAEKYELAHTSTDVDRLRQQNRLWSLSDRIDEGLVPLGLDGKIAELLKAIHNLPVEDLAPDVTYDVMPMQAKLADTKLVRRVRDHMSIYETRVRQTAKALQEAGQLDFERMRDDIWGAWRVLADAGLSQDEIWTRLTAWIHQHTNIDDYACGVVVSFLTQICELFKPRRPVLA
;
A
#
# COMPACT_ATOMS: atom_id res chain seq x y z
N MET A 1 43.08 3.28 -12.27
CA MET A 1 42.43 4.03 -13.36
C MET A 1 41.24 4.76 -12.74
N GLY A 2 41.27 6.09 -12.63
CA GLY A 2 40.15 6.83 -12.05
C GLY A 2 38.93 6.71 -12.96
N ARG A 3 37.80 6.23 -12.43
CA ARG A 3 36.53 6.15 -13.16
C ARG A 3 36.17 7.55 -13.65
N ARG A 4 36.03 7.75 -14.96
CA ARG A 4 35.53 9.01 -15.53
C ARG A 4 34.06 9.12 -15.14
N MET A 5 33.72 10.13 -14.36
CA MET A 5 32.33 10.45 -14.05
C MET A 5 31.63 10.94 -15.33
N MET A 6 30.41 10.44 -15.54
CA MET A 6 29.52 10.88 -16.61
C MET A 6 29.33 12.41 -16.61
N LYS A 7 29.13 13.00 -17.78
CA LYS A 7 28.89 14.44 -17.98
C LYS A 7 27.42 14.72 -18.23
N PHE A 8 27.00 15.96 -18.00
CA PHE A 8 25.61 16.38 -18.16
C PHE A 8 25.05 16.08 -19.56
N PHE A 9 25.84 16.36 -20.61
CA PHE A 9 25.40 16.10 -21.99
C PHE A 9 25.28 14.61 -22.31
N GLU A 10 26.08 13.76 -21.67
CA GLU A 10 26.01 12.30 -21.83
C GLU A 10 24.73 11.78 -21.16
N LEU A 11 24.40 12.29 -19.96
CA LEU A 11 23.14 11.96 -19.29
C LEU A 11 21.93 12.48 -20.08
N ALA A 12 22.02 13.69 -20.61
CA ALA A 12 20.97 14.25 -21.46
C ALA A 12 20.77 13.40 -22.73
N ASP A 13 21.84 12.97 -23.41
CA ASP A 13 21.71 12.07 -24.56
C ASP A 13 21.01 10.75 -24.18
N ALA A 14 21.40 10.15 -23.05
CA ALA A 14 20.78 8.93 -22.55
C ALA A 14 19.29 9.10 -22.19
N LEU A 15 18.88 10.29 -21.72
CA LEU A 15 17.51 10.64 -21.34
C LEU A 15 16.65 11.17 -22.49
N GLN A 16 17.14 11.19 -23.73
CA GLN A 16 16.36 11.64 -24.87
C GLN A 16 15.01 10.91 -25.02
N PRO A 17 14.89 9.59 -24.76
CA PRO A 17 13.60 8.89 -24.79
C PRO A 17 12.58 9.34 -23.72
N ALA A 18 13.04 9.95 -22.63
CA ALA A 18 12.17 10.37 -21.52
C ALA A 18 11.43 11.69 -21.79
N VAL A 19 11.87 12.48 -22.78
CA VAL A 19 11.27 13.78 -23.10
C VAL A 19 10.42 13.63 -24.36
N PRO A 20 9.08 13.79 -24.26
CA PRO A 20 8.19 13.61 -25.40
C PRO A 20 8.36 14.71 -26.45
N GLY A 21 7.95 14.40 -27.69
CA GLY A 21 7.74 15.42 -28.73
C GLY A 21 8.87 15.62 -29.73
N GLY A 22 9.93 14.81 -29.72
CA GLY A 22 10.97 14.84 -30.76
C GLY A 22 11.63 16.22 -30.90
N LEU A 23 11.79 16.92 -29.77
CA LEU A 23 12.26 18.30 -29.71
C LEU A 23 13.67 18.42 -30.32
N SER A 24 13.93 19.57 -30.96
CA SER A 24 15.30 19.94 -31.32
C SER A 24 16.14 20.17 -30.06
N ARG A 25 17.47 20.14 -30.20
CA ARG A 25 18.41 20.09 -29.05
C ARG A 25 18.21 21.19 -28.03
N ALA A 26 18.08 22.45 -28.44
CA ALA A 26 17.88 23.55 -27.49
C ALA A 26 16.54 23.46 -26.71
N PRO A 27 15.37 23.31 -27.36
CA PRO A 27 14.11 23.06 -26.67
C PRO A 27 14.14 21.80 -25.79
N TYR A 28 14.75 20.71 -26.24
CA TYR A 28 14.93 19.48 -25.46
C TYR A 28 15.66 19.74 -24.15
N LEU A 29 16.82 20.40 -24.20
CA LEU A 29 17.60 20.68 -22.98
C LEU A 29 16.91 21.65 -22.04
N ARG A 30 16.14 22.60 -22.58
CA ARG A 30 15.32 23.51 -21.78
C ARG A 30 14.25 22.73 -21.01
N GLU A 31 13.55 21.84 -21.70
CA GLU A 31 12.55 20.97 -21.08
C GLU A 31 13.18 20.03 -20.05
N LEU A 32 14.32 19.41 -20.39
CA LEU A 32 15.02 18.56 -19.44
C LEU A 32 15.39 19.32 -18.15
N ILE A 33 15.86 20.57 -18.26
CA ILE A 33 16.19 21.40 -17.08
C ILE A 33 14.94 21.79 -16.29
N SER A 34 13.82 22.11 -16.96
CA SER A 34 12.57 22.45 -16.26
C SER A 34 12.02 21.27 -15.48
N MET A 35 12.18 20.03 -15.97
CA MET A 35 11.68 18.83 -15.30
C MET A 35 12.23 18.62 -13.88
N PHE A 36 13.48 19.02 -13.62
CA PHE A 36 14.14 18.85 -12.32
C PHE A 36 14.38 20.17 -11.56
N THR A 37 13.79 21.28 -12.01
CA THR A 37 13.86 22.57 -11.30
C THR A 37 12.48 23.06 -10.88
N ASN A 38 12.40 23.80 -9.78
CA ASN A 38 11.17 24.41 -9.30
C ASN A 38 11.30 25.95 -9.32
N VAL A 39 10.43 26.59 -10.08
CA VAL A 39 10.39 28.03 -10.30
C VAL A 39 8.95 28.49 -10.20
N THR A 40 8.69 29.53 -9.41
CA THR A 40 7.33 30.09 -9.28
C THR A 40 6.88 30.71 -10.60
N GLU A 41 5.57 30.77 -10.85
CA GLU A 41 5.03 31.38 -12.08
C GLU A 41 5.55 32.82 -12.31
N ALA A 42 5.69 33.59 -11.23
CA ALA A 42 6.21 34.96 -11.29
C ALA A 42 7.70 35.05 -11.71
N GLU A 43 8.43 33.94 -11.64
CA GLU A 43 9.85 33.85 -11.96
C GLU A 43 10.13 33.17 -13.30
N TRP A 44 9.11 32.65 -13.98
CA TRP A 44 9.24 32.03 -15.30
C TRP A 44 9.85 33.00 -16.32
N ALA A 45 10.78 32.48 -17.13
CA ALA A 45 11.52 33.26 -18.12
C ALA A 45 12.30 34.48 -17.58
N THR A 46 12.53 34.54 -16.27
CA THR A 46 13.41 35.53 -15.64
C THR A 46 14.80 34.94 -15.42
N ARG A 47 15.76 35.78 -14.99
CA ARG A 47 17.11 35.33 -14.61
C ARG A 47 17.14 34.29 -13.47
N ASN A 48 16.03 34.10 -12.77
CA ASN A 48 15.89 33.14 -11.67
C ASN A 48 15.53 31.74 -12.15
N ASP A 49 15.13 31.60 -13.42
CA ASP A 49 14.77 30.35 -14.07
C ASP A 49 16.01 29.70 -14.73
N PRO A 50 16.51 28.57 -14.21
CA PRO A 50 17.69 27.92 -14.77
C PRO A 50 17.51 27.44 -16.22
N SER A 51 16.27 27.15 -16.66
CA SER A 51 15.98 26.64 -18.01
C SER A 51 16.12 27.71 -19.09
N THR A 52 16.03 28.99 -18.71
CA THR A 52 16.12 30.14 -19.63
C THR A 52 17.42 30.93 -19.49
N LEU A 53 18.24 30.60 -18.48
CA LEU A 53 19.54 31.24 -18.25
C LEU A 53 20.55 31.04 -19.41
N PRO A 54 20.62 29.87 -20.08
CA PRO A 54 21.44 29.70 -21.28
C PRO A 54 20.70 30.15 -22.54
N SER A 55 21.42 30.77 -23.49
CA SER A 55 20.88 31.04 -24.84
C SER A 55 20.67 29.75 -25.62
N ASP A 56 19.82 29.77 -26.65
CA ASP A 56 19.65 28.62 -27.57
C ASP A 56 20.98 28.13 -28.14
N SER A 57 21.85 29.06 -28.57
CA SER A 57 23.19 28.71 -29.05
C SER A 57 24.07 28.01 -27.99
N THR A 58 23.88 28.36 -26.72
CA THR A 58 24.56 27.71 -25.59
C THR A 58 23.97 26.32 -25.36
N LEU A 59 22.65 26.17 -25.39
CA LEU A 59 21.96 24.87 -25.25
C LEU A 59 22.37 23.93 -26.39
N GLU A 60 22.39 24.38 -27.64
CA GLU A 60 22.89 23.61 -28.79
C GLU A 60 24.31 23.10 -28.56
N SER A 61 25.19 23.96 -28.01
CA SER A 61 26.55 23.57 -27.65
C SER A 61 26.60 22.59 -26.47
N MET A 62 25.70 22.76 -25.50
CA MET A 62 25.60 21.90 -24.31
C MET A 62 25.26 20.46 -24.65
N ALA A 63 24.53 20.22 -25.75
CA ALA A 63 24.15 18.87 -26.18
C ALA A 63 25.35 17.96 -26.54
N SER A 64 26.56 18.50 -26.71
CA SER A 64 27.74 17.71 -27.10
C SER A 64 29.04 18.10 -26.40
N ARG A 65 29.03 19.14 -25.54
CA ARG A 65 30.26 19.72 -24.97
C ARG A 65 30.13 20.06 -23.49
N ASP A 66 30.88 19.36 -22.64
CA ASP A 66 30.90 19.61 -21.18
C ASP A 66 31.23 21.06 -20.81
N SER A 67 32.12 21.74 -21.54
CA SER A 67 32.48 23.13 -21.23
C SER A 67 31.32 24.13 -21.43
N ALA A 68 30.31 23.78 -22.22
CA ALA A 68 29.11 24.61 -22.39
C ALA A 68 28.14 24.50 -21.20
N PHE A 69 28.13 23.36 -20.48
CA PHE A 69 27.43 23.25 -19.21
C PHE A 69 28.24 23.98 -18.13
N THR A 70 27.96 25.26 -17.91
CA THR A 70 28.83 26.12 -17.09
C THR A 70 28.62 25.88 -15.58
N LYS A 71 29.67 26.17 -14.79
CA LYS A 71 29.57 26.19 -13.31
C LYS A 71 28.50 27.17 -12.80
N LYS A 72 28.26 28.28 -13.53
CA LYS A 72 27.22 29.26 -13.20
C LYS A 72 25.82 28.64 -13.31
N LEU A 73 25.55 27.95 -14.42
CA LEU A 73 24.28 27.25 -14.63
C LEU A 73 24.08 26.14 -13.60
N ALA A 74 25.11 25.31 -13.36
CA ALA A 74 25.04 24.26 -12.35
C ALA A 74 24.70 24.82 -10.96
N LYS A 75 25.31 25.95 -10.55
CA LYS A 75 24.96 26.63 -9.30
C LYS A 75 23.52 27.16 -9.28
N ALA A 76 23.01 27.67 -10.40
CA ALA A 76 21.61 28.10 -10.50
C ALA A 76 20.65 26.92 -10.31
N ILE A 77 20.96 25.76 -10.89
CA ILE A 77 20.19 24.52 -10.70
C ILE A 77 20.22 24.07 -9.23
N THR A 78 21.40 24.05 -8.58
CA THR A 78 21.50 23.62 -7.17
C THR A 78 20.68 24.47 -6.20
N ALA A 79 20.35 25.71 -6.58
CA ALA A 79 19.52 26.62 -5.78
C ALA A 79 18.01 26.43 -6.02
N ARG A 80 17.62 25.60 -7.00
CA ARG A 80 16.25 25.50 -7.54
C ARG A 80 15.82 24.05 -7.79
N TRP A 81 16.38 23.09 -7.08
CA TRP A 81 15.98 21.69 -7.22
C TRP A 81 14.45 21.52 -7.08
N GLY A 82 13.86 20.80 -8.04
CA GLY A 82 12.44 20.49 -8.12
C GLY A 82 12.26 19.05 -8.58
N ILE A 83 12.58 18.10 -7.70
CA ILE A 83 12.78 16.71 -8.14
C ILE A 83 11.49 15.89 -8.24
N LYS A 84 10.38 16.37 -7.65
CA LYS A 84 9.08 15.70 -7.64
C LYS A 84 8.64 15.32 -9.05
N ASN A 85 8.62 16.30 -9.96
CA ASN A 85 8.19 16.11 -11.34
C ASN A 85 9.12 15.16 -12.09
N PHE A 86 10.44 15.36 -11.98
CA PHE A 86 11.43 14.50 -12.66
C PHE A 86 11.29 13.02 -12.28
N VAL A 87 11.20 12.71 -10.98
CA VAL A 87 11.05 11.32 -10.51
C VAL A 87 9.71 10.73 -10.95
N THR A 88 8.62 11.50 -10.92
CA THR A 88 7.30 11.05 -11.39
C THR A 88 7.34 10.73 -12.89
N VAL A 89 7.90 11.60 -13.72
CA VAL A 89 8.00 11.32 -15.17
C VAL A 89 8.82 10.07 -15.43
N LEU A 90 9.93 9.88 -14.71
CA LEU A 90 10.76 8.66 -14.86
C LEU A 90 10.02 7.38 -14.46
N ASP A 91 9.18 7.43 -13.42
CA ASP A 91 8.37 6.30 -12.95
C ASP A 91 7.25 5.93 -13.94
N GLU A 92 6.67 6.94 -14.61
CA GLU A 92 5.60 6.78 -15.59
C GLU A 92 6.08 6.25 -16.96
N LEU A 93 7.40 6.21 -17.20
CA LEU A 93 7.94 5.64 -18.43
C LEU A 93 7.64 4.14 -18.54
N GLU A 94 7.32 3.69 -19.75
CA GLU A 94 7.20 2.26 -20.06
C GLU A 94 8.50 1.51 -19.76
N LEU A 95 8.39 0.24 -19.35
CA LEU A 95 9.53 -0.58 -18.93
C LEU A 95 10.60 -0.68 -20.02
N GLU A 96 10.19 -0.78 -21.28
CA GLU A 96 11.06 -0.80 -22.45
C GLU A 96 11.86 0.51 -22.58
N THR A 97 11.24 1.64 -22.28
CA THR A 97 11.89 2.96 -22.30
C THR A 97 12.87 3.10 -21.13
N GLN A 98 12.50 2.63 -19.94
CA GLN A 98 13.39 2.59 -18.78
C GLN A 98 14.63 1.70 -19.05
N GLN A 99 14.44 0.55 -19.69
CA GLN A 99 15.52 -0.34 -20.08
C GLN A 99 16.45 0.31 -21.11
N LEU A 100 15.88 0.95 -22.15
CA LEU A 100 16.67 1.67 -23.16
C LEU A 100 17.54 2.77 -22.53
N ILE A 101 16.97 3.58 -21.63
CA ILE A 101 17.72 4.62 -20.91
C ILE A 101 18.82 3.98 -20.04
N THR A 102 18.51 2.88 -19.36
CA THR A 102 19.49 2.15 -18.54
C THR A 102 20.67 1.66 -19.39
N ASP A 103 20.41 1.10 -20.56
CA ASP A 103 21.45 0.63 -21.50
C ASP A 103 22.29 1.80 -22.05
N ASN A 104 21.65 2.92 -22.37
CA ASN A 104 22.33 4.14 -22.81
C ASN A 104 23.27 4.69 -21.71
N ILE A 105 22.82 4.70 -20.45
CA ILE A 105 23.65 5.12 -19.32
C ILE A 105 24.83 4.15 -19.12
N ALA A 106 24.59 2.84 -19.28
CA ALA A 106 25.63 1.81 -19.18
C ALA A 106 26.73 1.97 -20.26
N ALA A 107 26.39 2.46 -21.45
CA ALA A 107 27.35 2.74 -22.51
C ALA A 107 28.40 3.81 -22.11
N TYR A 108 28.08 4.67 -21.14
CA TYR A 108 29.01 5.66 -20.57
C TYR A 108 29.75 5.15 -19.32
N GLY A 109 29.54 3.88 -18.93
CA GLY A 109 30.22 3.24 -17.81
C GLY A 109 29.60 3.51 -16.45
N GLU A 110 28.37 4.01 -16.40
CA GLU A 110 27.56 4.12 -15.18
C GLU A 110 26.60 2.93 -15.06
N GLN A 111 26.02 2.72 -13.87
CA GLN A 111 25.05 1.64 -13.64
C GLN A 111 23.82 2.19 -12.96
N VAL A 112 22.65 1.83 -13.49
CA VAL A 112 21.33 2.15 -12.96
C VAL A 112 20.60 0.83 -12.79
N ARG A 113 19.95 0.63 -11.64
CA ARG A 113 19.15 -0.57 -11.39
C ARG A 113 17.72 -0.31 -11.84
N LEU A 114 17.17 -1.21 -12.65
CA LEU A 114 15.84 -1.04 -13.22
C LEU A 114 14.74 -0.99 -12.15
N ASP A 115 14.86 -1.78 -11.07
CA ASP A 115 13.93 -1.81 -9.92
C ASP A 115 14.02 -0.57 -9.00
N HIS A 116 15.02 0.30 -9.25
CA HIS A 116 15.22 1.59 -8.60
C HIS A 116 15.42 2.73 -9.63
N PHE A 117 14.95 2.54 -10.87
CA PHE A 117 15.29 3.38 -12.01
C PHE A 117 15.12 4.89 -11.76
N PRO A 118 13.96 5.39 -11.27
CA PRO A 118 13.78 6.83 -11.05
C PRO A 118 14.78 7.40 -10.03
N ALA A 119 15.07 6.65 -8.96
CA ALA A 119 15.97 7.09 -7.90
C ALA A 119 17.43 7.13 -8.37
N ASP A 120 17.88 6.08 -9.05
CA ASP A 120 19.27 5.95 -9.49
C ASP A 120 19.60 6.98 -10.58
N VAL A 121 18.68 7.23 -11.53
CA VAL A 121 18.84 8.28 -12.56
C VAL A 121 18.86 9.68 -11.95
N ALA A 122 17.93 9.99 -11.04
CA ALA A 122 17.90 11.29 -10.37
C ALA A 122 19.13 11.52 -9.49
N ARG A 123 19.64 10.49 -8.82
CA ARG A 123 20.90 10.55 -8.06
C ARG A 123 22.07 10.86 -8.99
N LEU A 124 22.16 10.19 -10.14
CA LEU A 124 23.22 10.45 -11.12
C LEU A 124 23.19 11.90 -11.63
N LEU A 125 22.01 12.45 -11.90
CA LEU A 125 21.83 13.86 -12.24
C LEU A 125 22.38 14.79 -11.13
N VAL A 126 22.00 14.54 -9.87
CA VAL A 126 22.46 15.32 -8.72
C VAL A 126 23.98 15.29 -8.60
N GLU A 127 24.60 14.10 -8.71
CA GLU A 127 26.07 13.94 -8.67
C GLU A 127 26.76 14.78 -9.75
N ILE A 128 26.28 14.71 -11.00
CA ILE A 128 26.84 15.44 -12.13
C ILE A 128 26.72 16.96 -11.92
N VAL A 129 25.55 17.45 -11.51
CA VAL A 129 25.29 18.88 -11.30
C VAL A 129 26.12 19.44 -10.15
N HIS A 130 26.16 18.74 -9.01
CA HIS A 130 26.93 19.17 -7.83
C HIS A 130 28.44 19.17 -8.09
N ALA A 131 28.95 18.15 -8.78
CA ALA A 131 30.34 18.10 -9.20
C ALA A 131 30.69 19.28 -10.13
N LYS A 132 29.82 19.62 -11.09
CA LYS A 132 30.01 20.79 -11.95
C LYS A 132 29.95 22.11 -11.18
N ALA A 133 29.02 22.23 -10.25
CA ALA A 133 28.85 23.41 -9.41
C ALA A 133 30.01 23.58 -8.40
N SER A 134 30.77 22.50 -8.15
CA SER A 134 31.83 22.40 -7.14
C SER A 134 31.33 22.80 -5.75
N THR A 135 30.19 22.22 -5.34
CA THR A 135 29.56 22.46 -4.04
C THR A 135 28.74 21.25 -3.62
N ASP A 136 28.83 20.85 -2.36
CA ASP A 136 27.95 19.82 -1.77
C ASP A 136 26.81 20.43 -0.95
N HIS A 137 26.72 21.77 -0.89
CA HIS A 137 25.64 22.47 -0.19
C HIS A 137 24.27 22.04 -0.75
N GLY A 138 23.39 21.53 0.12
CA GLY A 138 22.06 21.05 -0.25
C GLY A 138 22.03 19.69 -0.98
N LYS A 139 23.18 19.06 -1.24
CA LYS A 139 23.27 17.77 -1.96
C LYS A 139 22.52 16.66 -1.21
N GLN A 140 22.81 16.49 0.07
CA GLN A 140 22.14 15.45 0.87
C GLN A 140 20.63 15.68 0.95
N GLN A 141 20.20 16.95 1.06
CA GLN A 141 18.78 17.30 1.11
C GLN A 141 18.04 16.88 -0.17
N VAL A 142 18.61 17.14 -1.35
CA VAL A 142 17.97 16.72 -2.61
C VAL A 142 18.02 15.20 -2.79
N LEU A 143 19.08 14.53 -2.34
CA LEU A 143 19.16 13.06 -2.35
C LEU A 143 18.10 12.41 -1.47
N THR A 144 17.84 12.98 -0.28
CA THR A 144 16.74 12.57 0.60
C THR A 144 15.39 12.80 -0.08
N GLN A 145 15.18 13.96 -0.72
CA GLN A 145 13.94 14.23 -1.47
C GLN A 145 13.72 13.24 -2.63
N ILE A 146 14.78 12.84 -3.33
CA ILE A 146 14.72 11.78 -4.35
C ILE A 146 14.28 10.46 -3.74
N ALA A 147 14.90 10.04 -2.64
CA ALA A 147 14.56 8.78 -1.99
C ALA A 147 13.10 8.77 -1.51
N ILE A 148 12.64 9.86 -0.90
CA ILE A 148 11.22 10.01 -0.47
C ILE A 148 10.30 9.94 -1.68
N GLN A 149 10.57 10.72 -2.74
CA GLN A 149 9.68 10.75 -3.92
C GLN A 149 9.67 9.43 -4.67
N ALA A 150 10.82 8.76 -4.82
CA ALA A 150 10.92 7.47 -5.48
C ALA A 150 10.18 6.38 -4.71
N ALA A 151 10.28 6.38 -3.38
CA ALA A 151 9.47 5.50 -2.54
C ALA A 151 7.98 5.84 -2.63
N ARG A 152 7.63 7.14 -2.67
CA ARG A 152 6.26 7.62 -2.83
C ARG A 152 5.62 7.03 -4.11
N VAL A 153 6.24 7.21 -5.27
CA VAL A 153 5.67 6.70 -6.54
C VAL A 153 5.64 5.16 -6.57
N LYS A 154 6.69 4.50 -6.06
CA LYS A 154 6.78 3.04 -5.98
C LYS A 154 5.66 2.40 -5.15
N TYR A 155 5.32 3.00 -4.01
CA TYR A 155 4.36 2.43 -3.06
C TYR A 155 2.96 3.02 -3.12
N GLU A 156 2.70 4.02 -3.97
CA GLU A 156 1.41 4.73 -4.03
C GLU A 156 0.23 3.77 -4.16
N LYS A 157 0.25 2.88 -5.17
CA LYS A 157 -0.84 1.92 -5.40
C LYS A 157 -1.08 1.00 -4.19
N LEU A 158 -0.01 0.56 -3.54
CA LEU A 158 -0.07 -0.31 -2.37
C LEU A 158 -0.68 0.42 -1.17
N VAL A 159 -0.19 1.62 -0.87
CA VAL A 159 -0.67 2.43 0.26
C VAL A 159 -2.13 2.79 0.06
N VAL A 160 -2.54 3.20 -1.15
CA VAL A 160 -3.93 3.53 -1.47
C VAL A 160 -4.83 2.30 -1.36
N ALA A 161 -4.43 1.15 -1.92
CA ALA A 161 -5.22 -0.08 -1.85
C ALA A 161 -5.39 -0.59 -0.41
N ARG A 162 -4.32 -0.50 0.39
CA ARG A 162 -4.33 -0.82 1.83
C ARG A 162 -5.20 0.16 2.62
N SER A 163 -5.18 1.43 2.23
CA SER A 163 -5.96 2.48 2.89
C SER A 163 -7.45 2.27 2.62
N ARG A 164 -8.18 1.79 3.63
CA ARG A 164 -9.65 1.61 3.56
C ARG A 164 -10.35 2.96 3.73
N GLY A 165 -10.05 3.92 2.85
CA GLY A 165 -10.36 5.35 2.99
C GLY A 165 -9.19 6.14 3.60
N CYS A 166 -9.40 7.44 3.78
CA CYS A 166 -8.45 8.36 4.42
C CYS A 166 -7.96 7.79 5.76
N THR A 167 -6.64 7.75 5.93
CA THR A 167 -6.01 7.24 7.16
C THR A 167 -6.50 8.00 8.39
N GLU A 168 -6.60 9.33 8.26
CA GLU A 168 -7.08 10.22 9.32
C GLU A 168 -8.58 10.06 9.65
N CYS A 169 -9.44 10.25 8.64
CA CYS A 169 -10.87 10.49 8.86
C CYS A 169 -11.81 9.48 8.18
N ARG A 170 -11.25 8.46 7.53
CA ARG A 170 -11.95 7.39 6.80
C ARG A 170 -12.78 7.83 5.58
N THR A 171 -12.79 9.11 5.23
CA THR A 171 -13.43 9.60 3.99
C THR A 171 -12.92 8.80 2.79
N PRO A 172 -13.80 8.34 1.88
CA PRO A 172 -13.38 7.66 0.67
C PRO A 172 -12.35 8.45 -0.13
N LEU A 173 -11.34 7.76 -0.65
CA LEU A 173 -10.25 8.37 -1.43
C LEU A 173 -10.60 8.52 -2.93
N ARG A 174 -11.85 8.27 -3.28
CA ARG A 174 -12.40 8.41 -4.63
C ARG A 174 -13.67 9.22 -4.56
N VAL A 175 -13.87 10.07 -5.57
CA VAL A 175 -15.09 10.85 -5.73
C VAL A 175 -15.83 10.32 -6.95
N ILE A 176 -17.14 10.13 -6.80
CA ILE A 176 -18.04 9.72 -7.88
C ILE A 176 -19.03 10.86 -8.12
N ALA A 177 -19.06 11.38 -9.34
CA ALA A 177 -19.98 12.44 -9.75
C ALA A 177 -20.45 12.17 -11.18
N HIS A 178 -21.77 12.20 -11.41
CA HIS A 178 -22.37 12.01 -12.73
C HIS A 178 -21.87 10.76 -13.50
N GLY A 179 -21.59 9.66 -12.77
CA GLY A 179 -21.06 8.43 -13.37
C GLY A 179 -19.56 8.45 -13.67
N HIS A 180 -18.87 9.56 -13.42
CA HIS A 180 -17.42 9.64 -13.48
C HIS A 180 -16.81 9.34 -12.11
N GLN A 181 -15.69 8.63 -12.10
CA GLN A 181 -14.89 8.35 -10.92
C GLN A 181 -13.51 8.98 -11.08
N ALA A 182 -13.05 9.67 -10.04
CA ALA A 182 -11.69 10.19 -9.97
C ALA A 182 -11.09 9.93 -8.59
N ASP A 183 -9.77 9.75 -8.56
CA ASP A 183 -9.02 9.70 -7.31
C ASP A 183 -9.00 11.08 -6.64
N SER A 184 -9.18 11.10 -5.34
CA SER A 184 -9.28 12.31 -4.52
C SER A 184 -8.54 12.12 -3.21
N TYR A 185 -7.23 11.96 -3.32
CA TYR A 185 -6.32 11.78 -2.20
C TYR A 185 -4.99 12.48 -2.46
N GLU A 186 -4.20 12.60 -1.40
CA GLU A 186 -2.78 12.89 -1.45
C GLU A 186 -2.04 11.89 -0.57
N MET A 187 -0.86 11.47 -1.01
CA MET A 187 0.01 10.63 -0.21
C MET A 187 1.09 11.47 0.47
N VAL A 188 1.08 11.48 1.80
CA VAL A 188 1.98 12.25 2.64
C VAL A 188 3.10 11.38 3.22
N PHE A 189 4.28 11.96 3.41
CA PHE A 189 5.41 11.31 4.08
C PHE A 189 5.29 11.47 5.60
N LEU A 190 5.62 10.39 6.34
CA LEU A 190 5.46 10.30 7.79
C LEU A 190 6.81 10.46 8.50
N ASP A 191 7.62 11.45 8.13
CA ASP A 191 8.90 11.82 8.80
C ASP A 191 9.76 10.62 9.24
N ALA A 192 9.96 9.67 8.33
CA ALA A 192 10.81 8.52 8.59
C ALA A 192 12.29 8.91 8.62
N ASP A 193 13.01 8.39 9.61
CA ASP A 193 14.46 8.52 9.69
C ASP A 193 15.14 7.42 8.87
N GLY A 194 16.24 7.75 8.20
CA GLY A 194 17.04 6.82 7.41
C GLY A 194 17.07 7.14 5.92
N ASP A 195 17.61 6.21 5.14
CA ASP A 195 17.92 6.38 3.71
C ASP A 195 17.09 5.46 2.80
N GLU A 196 16.27 4.59 3.39
CA GLU A 196 15.39 3.66 2.70
C GLU A 196 13.99 3.74 3.32
N TYR A 197 12.99 4.01 2.49
CA TYR A 197 11.62 4.22 2.92
C TYR A 197 10.72 3.13 2.37
N GLY A 198 9.86 2.59 3.23
CA GLY A 198 8.87 1.58 2.90
C GLY A 198 7.46 2.15 2.77
N PRO A 199 6.47 1.31 2.44
CA PRO A 199 5.07 1.75 2.34
C PRO A 199 4.49 2.28 3.67
N ASP A 200 5.00 1.79 4.80
CA ASP A 200 4.51 2.22 6.14
C ASP A 200 4.98 3.64 6.52
N ASP A 201 5.92 4.22 5.77
CA ASP A 201 6.42 5.59 5.93
C ASP A 201 5.56 6.63 5.20
N PHE A 202 4.45 6.20 4.60
CA PHE A 202 3.52 7.06 3.87
C PHE A 202 2.08 6.81 4.32
N ALA A 203 1.23 7.84 4.27
CA ALA A 203 -0.20 7.70 4.51
C ALA A 203 -1.00 8.29 3.34
N ALA A 204 -2.06 7.59 2.93
CA ALA A 204 -3.04 8.13 2.00
C ALA A 204 -4.12 8.90 2.76
N LEU A 205 -4.25 10.19 2.44
CA LEU A 205 -5.19 11.11 3.08
C LEU A 205 -6.12 11.74 2.04
N CYS A 206 -7.34 12.09 2.44
CA CYS A 206 -8.16 12.97 1.60
C CYS A 206 -7.51 14.37 1.57
N LYS A 207 -7.75 15.12 0.49
CA LYS A 207 -7.09 16.43 0.27
C LYS A 207 -7.15 17.38 1.48
N PRO A 208 -8.30 17.56 2.18
CA PRO A 208 -8.33 18.43 3.36
C PRO A 208 -7.45 17.95 4.53
N CYS A 209 -7.36 16.64 4.74
CA CYS A 209 -6.49 16.08 5.78
C CYS A 209 -5.02 16.21 5.41
N ALA A 210 -4.67 16.02 4.13
CA ALA A 210 -3.32 16.21 3.64
C ALA A 210 -2.87 17.67 3.74
N GLU A 211 -3.70 18.62 3.31
CA GLU A 211 -3.42 20.07 3.45
C GLU A 211 -3.16 20.46 4.91
N LYS A 212 -4.00 19.97 5.83
CA LYS A 212 -3.81 20.20 7.27
C LYS A 212 -2.51 19.59 7.79
N TYR A 213 -2.18 18.39 7.35
CA TYR A 213 -0.96 17.68 7.74
C TYR A 213 0.30 18.40 7.22
N GLU A 214 0.35 18.74 5.94
CA GLU A 214 1.49 19.44 5.33
C GLU A 214 1.71 20.83 5.90
N LEU A 215 0.64 21.51 6.34
CA LEU A 215 0.73 22.84 6.93
C LEU A 215 1.49 22.85 8.27
N ALA A 216 1.16 21.93 9.18
CA ALA A 216 1.68 21.95 10.55
C ALA A 216 1.43 20.63 11.33
N HIS A 217 1.77 19.47 10.77
CA HIS A 217 1.69 18.22 11.53
C HIS A 217 2.67 18.21 12.72
N THR A 218 2.30 17.44 13.74
CA THR A 218 3.13 17.18 14.93
C THR A 218 3.63 15.74 14.94
N SER A 219 4.63 15.43 15.77
CA SER A 219 5.07 14.04 15.98
C SER A 219 3.93 13.12 16.44
N THR A 220 2.97 13.65 17.19
CA THR A 220 1.77 12.91 17.61
C THR A 220 0.88 12.54 16.41
N ASP A 221 0.77 13.41 15.41
CA ASP A 221 0.04 13.11 14.18
C ASP A 221 0.75 12.03 13.37
N VAL A 222 2.08 12.11 13.27
CA VAL A 222 2.93 11.09 12.62
C VAL A 222 2.73 9.74 13.28
N ASP A 223 2.85 9.65 14.61
CA ASP A 223 2.72 8.40 15.37
C ASP A 223 1.35 7.76 15.20
N ARG A 224 0.29 8.58 15.18
CA ARG A 224 -1.08 8.11 14.98
C ARG A 224 -1.30 7.52 13.58
N LEU A 225 -0.82 8.19 12.53
CA LEU A 225 -0.90 7.67 11.16
C LEU A 225 -0.07 6.40 10.99
N ARG A 226 1.15 6.36 11.55
CA ARG A 226 1.99 5.15 11.55
C ARG A 226 1.32 3.98 12.29
N GLN A 227 0.65 4.24 13.41
CA GLN A 227 -0.09 3.22 14.12
C GLN A 227 -1.23 2.65 13.26
N GLN A 228 -1.98 3.51 12.56
CA GLN A 228 -3.03 3.07 11.65
C GLN A 228 -2.48 2.25 10.48
N ASN A 229 -1.36 2.68 9.87
CA ASN A 229 -0.68 1.90 8.84
C ASN A 229 -0.31 0.51 9.33
N ARG A 230 0.31 0.39 10.52
CA ARG A 230 0.67 -0.91 11.09
C ARG A 230 -0.54 -1.83 11.27
N LEU A 231 -1.68 -1.27 11.68
CA LEU A 231 -2.93 -2.04 11.81
C LEU A 231 -3.42 -2.55 10.44
N TRP A 232 -3.33 -1.73 9.39
CA TRP A 232 -3.70 -2.15 8.05
C TRP A 232 -2.69 -3.15 7.46
N SER A 233 -1.40 -2.95 7.64
CA SER A 233 -0.34 -3.89 7.22
C SER A 233 -0.45 -5.23 7.94
N LEU A 234 -0.93 -5.27 9.19
CA LEU A 234 -1.26 -6.51 9.89
C LEU A 234 -2.50 -7.17 9.27
N SER A 235 -3.54 -6.39 9.02
CA SER A 235 -4.77 -6.86 8.38
C SER A 235 -4.52 -7.45 6.98
N ASP A 236 -3.70 -6.81 6.15
CA ASP A 236 -3.34 -7.30 4.81
C ASP A 236 -2.59 -8.62 4.89
N ARG A 237 -1.59 -8.74 5.79
CA ARG A 237 -0.84 -10.00 6.00
C ARG A 237 -1.74 -11.15 6.45
N ILE A 238 -2.74 -10.84 7.28
CA ILE A 238 -3.75 -11.82 7.69
C ILE A 238 -4.59 -12.23 6.47
N ASP A 239 -5.08 -11.26 5.70
CA ASP A 239 -5.92 -11.52 4.53
C ASP A 239 -5.13 -12.34 3.47
N GLU A 240 -3.86 -12.00 3.22
CA GLU A 240 -2.95 -12.78 2.37
C GLU A 240 -2.74 -14.21 2.90
N GLY A 241 -2.62 -14.40 4.21
CA GLY A 241 -2.52 -15.74 4.82
C GLY A 241 -3.79 -16.58 4.68
N LEU A 242 -4.95 -15.93 4.52
CA LEU A 242 -6.23 -16.59 4.30
C LEU A 242 -6.48 -16.92 2.82
N VAL A 243 -5.87 -16.21 1.86
CA VAL A 243 -6.10 -16.41 0.41
C VAL A 243 -5.79 -17.84 -0.08
N PRO A 244 -4.67 -18.50 0.32
CA PRO A 244 -4.38 -19.87 -0.10
C PRO A 244 -5.34 -20.91 0.48
N LEU A 245 -6.09 -20.55 1.53
CA LEU A 245 -7.04 -21.45 2.15
C LEU A 245 -8.29 -21.51 1.29
N GLY A 246 -8.58 -22.69 0.77
CA GLY A 246 -9.89 -22.95 0.18
C GLY A 246 -10.93 -23.10 1.28
N LEU A 247 -12.17 -22.79 0.94
CA LEU A 247 -13.34 -23.25 1.69
C LEU A 247 -14.14 -24.13 0.75
N ASP A 248 -14.37 -25.41 1.11
CA ASP A 248 -15.19 -26.29 0.28
C ASP A 248 -16.58 -25.66 0.05
N GLY A 249 -16.90 -25.35 -1.22
CA GLY A 249 -18.14 -24.69 -1.61
C GLY A 249 -19.41 -25.45 -1.19
N LYS A 250 -19.29 -26.74 -0.83
CA LYS A 250 -20.38 -27.52 -0.22
C LYS A 250 -20.86 -26.99 1.12
N ILE A 251 -20.05 -26.20 1.85
CA ILE A 251 -20.51 -25.50 3.07
C ILE A 251 -21.72 -24.58 2.78
N ALA A 252 -21.84 -24.08 1.56
CA ALA A 252 -22.94 -23.21 1.15
C ALA A 252 -24.31 -23.88 1.35
N GLU A 253 -24.40 -25.20 1.21
CA GLU A 253 -25.66 -25.92 1.42
C GLU A 253 -26.07 -25.94 2.90
N LEU A 254 -25.10 -26.09 3.82
CA LEU A 254 -25.36 -25.98 5.25
C LEU A 254 -25.79 -24.55 5.62
N LEU A 255 -25.09 -23.54 5.11
CA LEU A 255 -25.39 -22.14 5.38
C LEU A 255 -26.75 -21.71 4.82
N LYS A 256 -27.12 -22.14 3.61
CA LYS A 256 -28.46 -21.92 3.03
C LYS A 256 -29.54 -22.57 3.88
N ALA A 257 -29.31 -23.79 4.35
CA ALA A 257 -30.27 -24.50 5.19
C ALA A 257 -30.48 -23.80 6.54
N ILE A 258 -29.42 -23.24 7.13
CA ILE A 258 -29.51 -22.41 8.35
C ILE A 258 -30.26 -21.10 8.07
N HIS A 259 -29.91 -20.42 6.99
CA HIS A 259 -30.52 -19.14 6.60
C HIS A 259 -32.03 -19.27 6.33
N ASN A 260 -32.47 -20.39 5.75
CA ASN A 260 -33.85 -20.63 5.37
C ASN A 260 -34.70 -21.32 6.46
N LEU A 261 -34.23 -21.39 7.71
CA LEU A 261 -35.00 -21.98 8.80
C LEU A 261 -36.30 -21.19 9.03
N PRO A 262 -37.47 -21.85 9.19
CA PRO A 262 -38.72 -21.18 9.52
C PRO A 262 -38.63 -20.46 10.85
N VAL A 263 -39.35 -19.34 11.00
CA VAL A 263 -39.36 -18.53 12.23
C VAL A 263 -39.83 -19.36 13.43
N GLU A 264 -40.75 -20.30 13.20
CA GLU A 264 -41.31 -21.21 14.20
C GLU A 264 -40.25 -22.16 14.77
N ASP A 265 -39.19 -22.43 14.00
CA ASP A 265 -38.06 -23.28 14.40
C ASP A 265 -36.94 -22.48 15.11
N LEU A 266 -37.09 -21.16 15.28
CA LEU A 266 -36.10 -20.27 15.92
C LEU A 266 -36.32 -20.08 17.44
N ALA A 267 -37.14 -20.91 18.07
CA ALA A 267 -37.38 -20.83 19.51
C ALA A 267 -36.11 -21.25 20.29
N PRO A 268 -35.61 -20.41 21.22
CA PRO A 268 -34.45 -20.76 22.04
C PRO A 268 -34.75 -21.95 22.96
N ASP A 269 -33.84 -22.92 23.00
CA ASP A 269 -33.81 -23.94 24.02
C ASP A 269 -33.41 -23.32 25.36
N VAL A 270 -34.42 -23.09 26.21
CA VAL A 270 -34.27 -22.54 27.56
C VAL A 270 -33.48 -23.45 28.50
N THR A 271 -33.27 -24.71 28.14
CA THR A 271 -32.49 -25.69 28.91
C THR A 271 -31.03 -25.79 28.45
N TYR A 272 -30.64 -25.02 27.43
CA TYR A 272 -29.30 -25.06 26.86
C TYR A 272 -28.22 -24.61 27.87
N ASP A 273 -27.31 -25.54 28.21
CA ASP A 273 -26.23 -25.29 29.17
C ASP A 273 -25.04 -24.56 28.53
N VAL A 274 -24.76 -23.37 29.06
CA VAL A 274 -23.71 -22.45 28.62
C VAL A 274 -22.37 -22.75 29.29
N MET A 275 -22.36 -23.50 30.40
CA MET A 275 -21.16 -23.69 31.24
C MET A 275 -19.93 -24.20 30.45
N PRO A 276 -20.05 -25.04 29.41
CA PRO A 276 -18.91 -25.41 28.57
C PRO A 276 -18.24 -24.23 27.83
N MET A 277 -18.97 -23.15 27.55
CA MET A 277 -18.48 -22.00 26.76
C MET A 277 -17.70 -20.99 27.60
N GLN A 278 -18.07 -20.79 28.86
CA GLN A 278 -17.32 -19.94 29.79
C GLN A 278 -15.92 -20.49 30.09
N ALA A 279 -15.74 -21.81 29.96
CA ALA A 279 -14.43 -22.42 30.08
C ALA A 279 -13.51 -22.12 28.88
N LYS A 280 -14.08 -21.89 27.67
CA LYS A 280 -13.36 -21.71 26.40
C LYS A 280 -13.14 -20.25 26.00
N LEU A 281 -14.06 -19.37 26.37
CA LEU A 281 -14.07 -17.97 25.94
C LEU A 281 -13.92 -17.04 27.15
N ALA A 282 -12.95 -16.14 27.08
CA ALA A 282 -12.70 -15.13 28.10
C ALA A 282 -13.53 -13.85 27.88
N ASP A 283 -13.93 -13.56 26.63
CA ASP A 283 -14.73 -12.40 26.31
C ASP A 283 -16.22 -12.63 26.62
N THR A 284 -16.76 -11.89 27.59
CA THR A 284 -18.16 -12.01 28.04
C THR A 284 -19.18 -11.68 26.94
N LYS A 285 -18.89 -10.74 26.03
CA LYS A 285 -19.79 -10.40 24.92
C LYS A 285 -19.82 -11.55 23.91
N LEU A 286 -18.65 -12.09 23.58
CA LEU A 286 -18.56 -13.24 22.68
C LEU A 286 -19.24 -14.48 23.28
N VAL A 287 -19.06 -14.74 24.58
CA VAL A 287 -19.77 -15.82 25.29
C VAL A 287 -21.29 -15.68 25.12
N ARG A 288 -21.84 -14.47 25.28
CA ARG A 288 -23.28 -14.23 25.11
C ARG A 288 -23.71 -14.46 23.66
N ARG A 289 -22.97 -13.92 22.69
CA ARG A 289 -23.27 -14.09 21.26
C ARG A 289 -23.28 -15.56 20.85
N VAL A 290 -22.26 -16.32 21.24
CA VAL A 290 -22.15 -17.76 20.95
C VAL A 290 -23.27 -18.53 21.65
N ARG A 291 -23.59 -18.20 22.91
CA ARG A 291 -24.72 -18.80 23.63
C ARG A 291 -26.02 -18.59 22.89
N ASP A 292 -26.32 -17.36 22.50
CA ASP A 292 -27.60 -17.02 21.89
C ASP A 292 -27.75 -17.79 20.56
N HIS A 293 -26.69 -17.85 19.75
CA HIS A 293 -26.67 -18.71 18.56
C HIS A 293 -26.91 -20.18 18.90
N MET A 294 -26.22 -20.75 19.88
CA MET A 294 -26.31 -22.19 20.15
C MET A 294 -27.62 -22.59 20.83
N SER A 295 -28.19 -21.72 21.66
CA SER A 295 -29.52 -21.95 22.26
C SER A 295 -30.60 -22.10 21.20
N ILE A 296 -30.46 -21.44 20.05
CA ILE A 296 -31.46 -21.48 18.97
C ILE A 296 -31.10 -22.56 17.94
N TYR A 297 -29.83 -22.64 17.54
CA TYR A 297 -29.44 -23.33 16.31
C TYR A 297 -28.66 -24.64 16.53
N GLU A 298 -28.14 -24.96 17.73
CA GLU A 298 -27.20 -26.09 17.91
C GLU A 298 -27.75 -27.40 17.35
N THR A 299 -28.96 -27.79 17.78
CA THR A 299 -29.53 -29.08 17.41
C THR A 299 -29.86 -29.14 15.93
N ARG A 300 -30.31 -28.01 15.36
CA ARG A 300 -30.67 -27.90 13.94
C ARG A 300 -29.45 -27.95 13.05
N VAL A 301 -28.40 -27.19 13.37
CA VAL A 301 -27.11 -27.23 12.64
C VAL A 301 -26.56 -28.64 12.66
N ARG A 302 -26.59 -29.33 13.81
CA ARG A 302 -26.14 -30.72 13.93
C ARG A 302 -26.95 -31.70 13.07
N GLN A 303 -28.27 -31.61 13.10
CA GLN A 303 -29.16 -32.48 12.32
C GLN A 303 -28.99 -32.24 10.81
N THR A 304 -28.97 -30.97 10.39
CA THR A 304 -28.80 -30.57 9.00
C THR A 304 -27.43 -30.98 8.46
N ALA A 305 -26.35 -30.74 9.22
CA ALA A 305 -25.01 -31.16 8.82
C ALA A 305 -24.93 -32.69 8.63
N LYS A 306 -25.54 -33.46 9.54
CA LYS A 306 -25.60 -34.92 9.42
C LYS A 306 -26.37 -35.38 8.18
N ALA A 307 -27.55 -34.80 7.94
CA ALA A 307 -28.37 -35.14 6.77
C ALA A 307 -27.66 -34.81 5.45
N LEU A 308 -27.01 -33.65 5.35
CA LEU A 308 -26.24 -33.26 4.17
C LEU A 308 -25.00 -34.15 3.96
N GLN A 309 -24.36 -34.59 5.04
CA GLN A 309 -23.24 -35.52 4.97
C GLN A 309 -23.68 -36.91 4.49
N GLU A 310 -24.80 -37.43 5.00
CA GLU A 310 -25.40 -38.69 4.53
C GLU A 310 -25.81 -38.62 3.05
N ALA A 311 -26.23 -37.44 2.57
CA ALA A 311 -26.54 -37.17 1.17
C ALA A 311 -25.30 -36.90 0.28
N GLY A 312 -24.08 -36.88 0.84
CA GLY A 312 -22.84 -36.56 0.11
C GLY A 312 -22.71 -35.09 -0.33
N GLN A 313 -23.60 -34.23 0.16
CA GLN A 313 -23.70 -32.80 -0.16
C GLN A 313 -22.85 -31.93 0.76
N LEU A 314 -22.32 -32.48 1.85
CA LEU A 314 -21.40 -31.81 2.77
C LEU A 314 -20.27 -32.78 3.17
N ASP A 315 -19.04 -32.29 3.13
CA ASP A 315 -17.91 -32.93 3.82
C ASP A 315 -17.62 -32.14 5.10
N PHE A 316 -18.15 -32.63 6.22
CA PHE A 316 -18.07 -31.91 7.49
C PHE A 316 -16.64 -31.86 8.04
N GLU A 317 -15.83 -32.90 7.83
CA GLU A 317 -14.44 -32.94 8.30
C GLU A 317 -13.58 -31.97 7.51
N ARG A 318 -13.72 -31.97 6.19
CA ARG A 318 -13.01 -31.02 5.33
C ARG A 318 -13.36 -29.57 5.65
N MET A 319 -14.66 -29.28 5.80
CA MET A 319 -15.14 -27.95 6.20
C MET A 319 -14.52 -27.48 7.53
N ARG A 320 -14.47 -28.39 8.51
CA ARG A 320 -13.86 -28.11 9.82
C ARG A 320 -12.37 -27.81 9.66
N ASP A 321 -11.65 -28.60 8.87
CA ASP A 321 -10.21 -28.46 8.69
C ASP A 321 -9.86 -27.16 7.95
N ASP A 322 -10.65 -26.75 6.95
CA ASP A 322 -10.54 -25.46 6.25
C ASP A 322 -10.70 -24.28 7.23
N ILE A 323 -11.78 -24.29 8.04
CA ILE A 323 -12.04 -23.24 9.04
C ILE A 323 -10.99 -23.25 10.17
N TRP A 324 -10.46 -24.42 10.53
CA TRP A 324 -9.39 -24.54 11.51
C TRP A 324 -8.06 -23.98 10.99
N GLY A 325 -7.75 -24.20 9.71
CA GLY A 325 -6.63 -23.55 9.03
C GLY A 325 -6.73 -22.03 9.09
N ALA A 326 -7.90 -21.47 8.77
CA ALA A 326 -8.16 -20.04 8.84
C ALA A 326 -8.05 -19.50 10.28
N TRP A 327 -8.60 -20.23 11.24
CA TRP A 327 -8.48 -19.89 12.66
C TRP A 327 -7.01 -19.82 13.10
N ARG A 328 -6.17 -20.77 12.66
CA ARG A 328 -4.76 -20.81 13.03
C ARG A 328 -4.00 -19.61 12.50
N VAL A 329 -4.24 -19.20 11.26
CA VAL A 329 -3.67 -17.96 10.68
C VAL A 329 -4.03 -16.75 11.55
N LEU A 330 -5.29 -16.63 11.98
CA LEU A 330 -5.77 -15.52 12.80
C LEU A 330 -5.20 -15.55 14.23
N ALA A 331 -5.09 -16.75 14.82
CA ALA A 331 -4.54 -16.94 16.16
C ALA A 331 -3.02 -16.69 16.19
N ASP A 332 -2.28 -17.16 15.20
CA ASP A 332 -0.83 -16.94 15.07
C ASP A 332 -0.51 -15.44 14.83
N ALA A 333 -1.45 -14.68 14.27
CA ALA A 333 -1.38 -13.22 14.15
C ALA A 333 -1.70 -12.46 15.46
N GLY A 334 -2.05 -13.18 16.54
CA GLY A 334 -2.25 -12.61 17.88
C GLY A 334 -3.59 -11.89 18.10
N LEU A 335 -4.59 -12.17 17.26
CA LEU A 335 -5.92 -11.56 17.38
C LEU A 335 -6.65 -12.02 18.65
N SER A 336 -7.49 -11.15 19.20
CA SER A 336 -8.39 -11.51 20.30
C SER A 336 -9.49 -12.48 19.84
N GLN A 337 -10.15 -13.16 20.79
CA GLN A 337 -11.19 -14.14 20.46
C GLN A 337 -12.36 -13.55 19.67
N ASP A 338 -12.78 -12.31 19.97
CA ASP A 338 -13.86 -11.63 19.25
C ASP A 338 -13.42 -11.20 17.84
N GLU A 339 -12.17 -10.76 17.66
CA GLU A 339 -11.60 -10.45 16.35
C GLU A 339 -11.50 -11.70 15.47
N ILE A 340 -11.01 -12.82 16.03
CA ILE A 340 -10.94 -14.10 15.34
C ILE A 340 -12.35 -14.55 14.90
N TRP A 341 -13.34 -14.51 15.80
CA TRP A 341 -14.71 -14.90 15.48
C TRP A 341 -15.31 -14.03 14.36
N THR A 342 -15.12 -12.71 14.47
CA THR A 342 -15.63 -11.75 13.47
C THR A 342 -14.99 -11.99 12.11
N ARG A 343 -13.68 -12.23 12.09
CA ARG A 343 -12.93 -12.40 10.85
C ARG A 343 -13.19 -13.74 10.17
N LEU A 344 -13.38 -14.82 10.93
CA LEU A 344 -13.85 -16.10 10.40
C LEU A 344 -15.25 -15.99 9.78
N THR A 345 -16.16 -15.27 10.45
CA THR A 345 -17.52 -15.06 9.94
C THR A 345 -17.49 -14.33 8.60
N ALA A 346 -16.75 -13.22 8.51
CA ALA A 346 -16.58 -12.46 7.28
C ALA A 346 -15.87 -13.27 6.18
N TRP A 347 -14.86 -14.08 6.53
CA TRP A 347 -14.15 -14.94 5.57
C TRP A 347 -15.09 -15.99 4.95
N ILE A 348 -15.95 -16.64 5.75
CA ILE A 348 -16.95 -17.60 5.25
C ILE A 348 -17.99 -16.89 4.37
N HIS A 349 -18.46 -15.71 4.79
CA HIS A 349 -19.39 -14.90 4.00
C HIS A 349 -18.80 -14.56 2.62
N GLN A 350 -17.54 -14.10 2.57
CA GLN A 350 -16.87 -13.76 1.31
C GLN A 350 -16.74 -14.96 0.35
N HIS A 351 -16.54 -16.17 0.87
CA HIS A 351 -16.40 -17.38 0.06
C HIS A 351 -17.73 -17.95 -0.43
N THR A 352 -18.81 -17.74 0.32
CA THR A 352 -20.11 -18.40 0.07
C THR A 352 -21.19 -17.45 -0.44
N ASN A 353 -21.00 -16.14 -0.21
CA ASN A 353 -21.96 -15.07 -0.47
C ASN A 353 -23.32 -15.30 0.21
N ILE A 354 -23.33 -16.00 1.35
CA ILE A 354 -24.51 -16.24 2.19
C ILE A 354 -24.46 -15.30 3.39
N ASP A 355 -25.63 -14.85 3.85
CA ASP A 355 -25.83 -13.98 5.00
C ASP A 355 -24.84 -14.18 6.17
N ASP A 356 -24.32 -13.05 6.67
CA ASP A 356 -23.33 -12.97 7.75
C ASP A 356 -23.81 -13.64 9.04
N TYR A 357 -25.12 -13.57 9.32
CA TYR A 357 -25.68 -14.16 10.53
C TYR A 357 -25.62 -15.69 10.48
N ALA A 358 -26.02 -16.32 9.37
CA ALA A 358 -25.87 -17.77 9.17
C ALA A 358 -24.40 -18.22 9.26
N CYS A 359 -23.47 -17.43 8.71
CA CYS A 359 -22.03 -17.67 8.83
C CYS A 359 -21.58 -17.63 10.30
N GLY A 360 -22.02 -16.62 11.06
CA GLY A 360 -21.73 -16.49 12.48
C GLY A 360 -22.33 -17.61 13.34
N VAL A 361 -23.47 -18.18 12.95
CA VAL A 361 -24.03 -19.38 13.59
C VAL A 361 -23.10 -20.59 13.41
N VAL A 362 -22.58 -20.82 12.21
CA VAL A 362 -21.64 -21.93 11.96
C VAL A 362 -20.32 -21.76 12.73
N VAL A 363 -19.75 -20.55 12.77
CA VAL A 363 -18.53 -20.29 13.56
C VAL A 363 -18.77 -20.52 15.06
N SER A 364 -19.94 -20.09 15.58
CA SER A 364 -20.34 -20.36 16.96
C SER A 364 -20.52 -21.86 17.23
N PHE A 365 -21.09 -22.61 16.29
CA PHE A 365 -21.21 -24.06 16.38
C PHE A 365 -19.83 -24.74 16.44
N LEU A 366 -18.91 -24.40 15.52
CA LEU A 366 -17.56 -24.96 15.54
C LEU A 366 -16.75 -24.56 16.78
N THR A 367 -16.99 -23.38 17.34
CA THR A 367 -16.44 -22.97 18.63
C THR A 367 -16.88 -23.92 19.75
N GLN A 368 -18.14 -24.34 19.71
CA GLN A 368 -18.68 -25.29 20.67
C GLN A 368 -18.11 -26.69 20.50
N ILE A 369 -18.15 -27.24 19.28
CA ILE A 369 -17.91 -28.67 19.04
C ILE A 369 -16.48 -29.04 18.63
N CYS A 370 -15.69 -28.11 18.07
CA CYS A 370 -14.43 -28.44 17.38
C CYS A 370 -13.16 -27.86 18.03
N GLU A 371 -13.21 -27.45 19.30
CA GLU A 371 -12.04 -26.87 20.01
C GLU A 371 -11.37 -25.68 19.29
N LEU A 372 -12.09 -24.86 18.50
CA LEU A 372 -11.52 -23.61 17.97
C LEU A 372 -10.94 -22.76 19.11
N PHE A 373 -11.50 -22.85 20.32
CA PHE A 373 -10.90 -22.28 21.52
C PHE A 373 -10.76 -23.37 22.58
N LYS A 374 -9.55 -23.52 23.12
CA LYS A 374 -9.26 -24.48 24.20
C LYS A 374 -9.53 -23.86 25.57
N PRO A 375 -9.98 -24.65 26.56
CA PRO A 375 -10.12 -24.17 27.91
C PRO A 375 -8.78 -23.68 28.48
N ARG A 376 -8.77 -22.59 29.24
CA ARG A 376 -7.58 -22.23 30.02
C ARG A 376 -7.28 -23.39 30.97
N ARG A 377 -6.13 -24.05 30.82
CA ARG A 377 -5.69 -25.03 31.82
C ARG A 377 -5.63 -24.31 33.17
N PRO A 378 -6.29 -24.82 34.23
CA PRO A 378 -6.00 -24.32 35.56
C PRO A 378 -4.52 -24.60 35.81
N VAL A 379 -3.77 -23.55 36.11
CA VAL A 379 -2.43 -23.71 36.68
C VAL A 379 -2.66 -24.45 37.99
N LEU A 380 -2.21 -25.70 38.04
CA LEU A 380 -2.23 -26.48 39.28
C LEU A 380 -1.40 -25.69 40.30
N ALA A 381 -2.07 -25.28 41.38
CA ALA A 381 -1.46 -24.65 42.54
C ALA A 381 -0.63 -25.65 43.34
#